data_AF-A0A7W8A304-F1
#
_entry.id   AF-A0A7W8A304-F1
#
_cell.length_a   1.000
_cell.length_b   1.000
_cell.length_c   1.000
_cell.angle_alpha   90.00
_cell.angle_beta   90.00
_cell.angle_gamma   90.00
#
_symmetry.space_group_name_H-M   'P 1'
#
loop_
_entity.id
_entity.type
_entity.pdbx_description
1 polymer ?
#
loop_
_entity_poly.entity_id
_entity_poly.type
_entity_poly.pdbx_seq_one_letter_code
_entity_poly.pdbx_strand_id
1 'polypeptide(L)'
;MDEDLYQLQRMMTVVVSETCLHRRMPDDGAGPVLDALHLVGRLRAGLDRMEAELVLEARARRVTWRRIAEAFGVGGRAAAEQRARRLLLRTGG
;
A
#
# COMPACT_ATOMS: atom_id res chain seq x y z
N MET A 1 16.43 3.55 18.08
CA MET A 1 16.20 3.37 16.64
C MET A 1 15.38 2.11 16.50
N ASP A 2 14.07 2.27 16.47
CA ASP A 2 13.08 1.20 16.56
C ASP A 2 13.15 0.22 15.38
N GLU A 3 13.13 -1.06 15.68
CA GLU A 3 13.09 -2.19 14.72
C GLU A 3 11.92 -2.04 13.72
N ASP A 4 10.81 -1.47 14.18
CA ASP A 4 9.63 -1.12 13.38
C ASP A 4 9.96 -0.15 12.23
N LEU A 5 10.84 0.84 12.45
CA LEU A 5 11.20 1.84 11.44
C LEU A 5 12.10 1.23 10.35
N TYR A 6 12.96 0.27 10.73
CA TYR A 6 13.84 -0.44 9.81
C TYR A 6 13.04 -1.41 8.92
N GLN A 7 12.05 -2.10 9.47
CA GLN A 7 11.15 -2.97 8.69
C GLN A 7 10.33 -2.15 7.66
N LEU A 8 9.84 -0.98 8.06
CA LEU A 8 9.15 -0.05 7.15
C LEU A 8 10.07 0.41 6.01
N GLN A 9 11.32 0.77 6.32
CA GLN A 9 12.30 1.18 5.31
C GLN A 9 12.67 0.04 4.35
N ARG A 10 12.80 -1.19 4.87
CA ARG A 10 13.14 -2.38 4.07
C ARG A 10 12.03 -2.73 3.08
N MET A 11 10.77 -2.69 3.54
CA MET A 11 9.61 -2.97 2.70
C MET A 11 9.41 -1.93 1.60
N MET A 12 9.64 -0.65 1.91
CA MET A 12 9.60 0.44 0.92
C MET A 12 10.62 0.25 -0.23
N THR A 13 11.77 -0.39 0.04
CA THR A 13 12.84 -0.58 -0.95
C THR A 13 12.52 -1.67 -1.97
N VAL A 14 11.92 -2.79 -1.55
CA VAL A 14 11.62 -3.93 -2.45
C VAL A 14 10.56 -3.56 -3.49
N VAL A 15 9.54 -2.80 -3.10
CA VAL A 15 8.43 -2.40 -3.97
C VAL A 15 8.89 -1.50 -5.13
N VAL A 16 9.95 -0.71 -4.94
CA VAL A 16 10.47 0.18 -5.98
C VAL A 16 11.34 -0.58 -6.99
N SER A 17 12.13 -1.57 -6.54
CA SER A 17 13.08 -2.27 -7.41
C SER A 17 12.46 -3.21 -8.45
N GLU A 18 11.31 -3.84 -8.19
CA GLU A 18 10.66 -4.74 -9.16
C GLU A 18 10.00 -4.01 -10.35
N THR A 19 9.96 -2.67 -10.31
CA THR A 19 9.18 -1.89 -11.27
C THR A 19 9.91 -1.49 -12.56
N CYS A 20 11.21 -1.75 -12.69
CA CYS A 20 12.01 -1.16 -13.78
C CYS A 20 12.33 -2.06 -15.00
N LEU A 21 11.79 -3.27 -15.14
CA LEU A 21 12.06 -4.08 -16.35
C LEU A 21 11.15 -3.67 -17.52
N HIS A 22 11.56 -2.62 -18.22
CA HIS A 22 10.95 -2.16 -19.47
C HIS A 22 11.27 -3.17 -20.60
N ARG A 23 10.26 -3.95 -20.99
CA ARG A 23 10.29 -4.75 -22.22
C ARG A 23 9.99 -3.79 -23.38
N ARG A 24 10.98 -3.56 -24.26
CA ARG A 24 10.84 -2.66 -25.41
C ARG A 24 9.77 -3.18 -26.38
N MET A 25 8.57 -2.61 -26.31
CA MET A 25 7.47 -2.80 -27.26
C MET A 25 7.56 -1.77 -28.40
N PRO A 26 6.88 -1.99 -29.54
CA PRO A 26 6.81 -1.00 -30.62
C PRO A 26 6.22 0.31 -30.12
N ASP A 27 6.86 1.44 -30.45
CA ASP A 27 6.46 2.78 -30.03
C ASP A 27 5.30 3.28 -30.91
N ASP A 28 4.07 2.97 -30.50
CA ASP A 28 2.84 3.55 -31.04
C ASP A 28 2.47 4.88 -30.32
N GLY A 29 3.38 5.44 -29.52
CA GLY A 29 3.17 6.61 -28.67
C GLY A 29 2.32 6.35 -27.42
N ALA A 30 1.54 5.26 -27.38
CA ALA A 30 0.71 4.88 -26.24
C ALA A 30 1.46 3.99 -25.23
N GLY A 31 2.45 3.22 -25.68
CA GLY A 31 3.29 2.35 -24.85
C GLY A 31 3.82 3.01 -23.55
N PRO A 32 4.48 4.18 -23.61
CA PRO A 32 4.99 4.86 -22.41
C PRO A 32 3.91 5.28 -21.40
N VAL A 33 2.73 5.71 -21.88
CA VAL A 33 1.61 6.11 -21.01
C VAL A 33 1.01 4.90 -20.31
N LEU A 34 0.83 3.79 -21.04
CA LEU A 34 0.37 2.53 -20.47
C LEU A 34 1.36 1.96 -19.45
N ASP A 35 2.65 2.00 -19.75
CA ASP A 35 3.72 1.60 -18.82
C ASP A 35 3.68 2.45 -17.53
N ALA A 36 3.49 3.76 -17.66
CA ALA A 36 3.34 4.64 -16.50
C ALA A 36 2.10 4.29 -15.67
N LEU A 37 0.96 3.98 -16.29
CA LEU A 37 -0.24 3.53 -15.57
C LEU A 37 -0.01 2.19 -14.86
N HIS A 38 0.69 1.24 -15.48
CA HIS A 38 1.09 -0.01 -14.84
C HIS A 38 2.01 0.22 -13.64
N LEU A 39 2.97 1.14 -13.75
CA LEU A 39 3.82 1.55 -12.65
C LEU A 39 3.00 2.11 -11.49
N VAL A 40 2.08 3.04 -11.75
CA VAL A 40 1.18 3.59 -10.72
C VAL A 40 0.36 2.48 -10.06
N GLY A 41 -0.15 1.51 -10.84
CA GLY A 41 -0.86 0.35 -10.32
C GLY A 41 -0.03 -0.46 -9.34
N ARG A 42 1.24 -0.77 -9.68
CA ARG A 42 2.16 -1.49 -8.80
C ARG A 42 2.51 -0.70 -7.53
N LEU A 43 2.75 0.61 -7.65
CA LEU A 43 3.01 1.47 -6.50
C LEU A 43 1.82 1.50 -5.54
N ARG A 44 0.59 1.60 -6.07
CA ARG A 44 -0.64 1.53 -5.26
C ARG A 44 -0.79 0.18 -4.58
N ALA A 45 -0.51 -0.93 -5.26
CA ALA A 45 -0.54 -2.26 -4.65
C ALA A 45 0.50 -2.40 -3.52
N GLY A 46 1.70 -1.83 -3.70
CA GLY A 46 2.70 -1.76 -2.64
C GLY A 46 2.25 -0.95 -1.43
N LEU A 47 1.69 0.24 -1.65
CA LEU A 47 1.11 1.09 -0.60
C LEU A 47 -0.03 0.39 0.13
N ASP A 48 -0.94 -0.27 -0.60
CA ASP A 48 -2.06 -1.02 -0.02
C ASP A 48 -1.55 -2.14 0.90
N ARG A 49 -0.49 -2.87 0.51
CA ARG A 49 0.14 -3.91 1.36
C ARG A 49 0.71 -3.33 2.64
N MET A 50 1.50 -2.26 2.55
CA MET A 50 2.07 -1.59 3.73
C MET A 50 0.98 -1.05 4.67
N GLU A 51 -0.07 -0.43 4.12
CA GLU A 51 -1.20 0.06 4.91
C GLU A 51 -1.94 -1.10 5.61
N ALA A 52 -2.12 -2.24 4.93
CA ALA A 52 -2.73 -3.43 5.51
C ALA A 52 -1.91 -4.02 6.67
N GLU A 53 -0.58 -4.14 6.51
CA GLU A 53 0.31 -4.63 7.58
C GLU A 53 0.29 -3.71 8.80
N LEU A 54 0.35 -2.40 8.60
CA LEU A 54 0.24 -1.41 9.68
C LEU A 54 -1.10 -1.51 10.42
N VAL A 55 -2.20 -1.73 9.70
CA VAL A 55 -3.51 -1.97 10.33
C VAL A 55 -3.47 -3.25 11.16
N LEU A 56 -2.95 -4.35 10.63
CA LEU A 56 -2.85 -5.61 11.35
C LEU A 56 -2.01 -5.46 12.62
N GLU A 57 -0.88 -4.77 12.55
CA GLU A 57 0.00 -4.50 13.69
C GLU A 57 -0.69 -3.61 14.74
N ALA A 58 -1.37 -2.53 14.30
CA ALA A 58 -2.15 -1.69 15.19
C ALA A 58 -3.26 -2.50 15.90
N ARG A 59 -3.91 -3.43 15.19
CA ARG A 59 -4.93 -4.31 15.78
C ARG A 59 -4.32 -5.33 16.75
N ALA A 60 -3.14 -5.89 16.45
CA ALA A 60 -2.39 -6.76 17.36
C ALA A 60 -2.04 -6.03 18.67
N ARG A 61 -1.66 -4.75 18.57
CA ARG A 61 -1.42 -3.83 19.70
C ARG A 61 -2.71 -3.32 20.37
N ARG A 62 -3.87 -3.88 20.02
CA ARG A 62 -5.22 -3.54 20.53
C ARG A 62 -5.61 -2.06 20.32
N VAL A 63 -5.02 -1.36 19.35
CA VAL A 63 -5.39 0.02 19.01
C VAL A 63 -6.85 0.05 18.53
N THR A 64 -7.66 0.94 19.09
CA THR A 64 -9.08 1.03 18.76
C THR A 64 -9.28 1.58 17.35
N TRP A 65 -10.34 1.14 16.68
CA TRP A 65 -10.72 1.67 15.37
C TRP A 65 -10.97 3.17 15.34
N ARG A 66 -11.31 3.79 16.49
CA ARG A 66 -11.42 5.25 16.59
C ARG A 66 -10.04 5.93 16.41
N ARG A 67 -9.00 5.44 17.10
CA ARG A 67 -7.64 5.96 16.94
C ARG A 67 -7.06 5.68 15.56
N ILE A 68 -7.42 4.54 14.96
CA ILE A 68 -7.07 4.24 13.57
C ILE A 68 -7.79 5.21 12.62
N ALA A 69 -9.06 5.55 12.88
CA ALA A 69 -9.80 6.54 12.08
C ALA A 69 -9.16 7.93 12.12
N GLU A 70 -8.67 8.36 13.30
CA GLU A 70 -7.90 9.58 13.47
C GLU A 70 -6.62 9.56 12.60
N ALA A 71 -5.86 8.45 12.64
CA ALA A 71 -4.65 8.28 11.81
C ALA A 71 -4.95 8.22 10.30
N PHE A 72 -6.09 7.64 9.93
CA PHE A 72 -6.57 7.58 8.53
C PHE A 72 -7.16 8.89 8.03
N GLY A 73 -7.46 9.85 8.91
CA GLY A 73 -8.20 11.06 8.54
C GLY A 73 -9.63 10.81 8.06
N VAL A 74 -10.28 9.74 8.54
CA VAL A 74 -11.68 9.39 8.18
C VAL A 74 -12.64 9.70 9.31
N GLY A 75 -13.89 10.03 8.98
CA GLY A 75 -14.90 10.57 9.90
C GLY A 75 -15.42 9.66 11.00
N GLY A 76 -14.81 8.48 11.22
CA GLY A 76 -15.15 7.64 12.36
C GLY A 76 -14.74 6.18 12.23
N ARG A 77 -15.02 5.43 13.31
CA ARG A 77 -14.67 4.01 13.45
C ARG A 77 -15.18 3.15 12.27
N ALA A 78 -16.44 3.31 11.87
CA ALA A 78 -17.02 2.50 10.80
C ALA A 78 -16.31 2.73 9.45
N ALA A 79 -15.93 3.97 9.15
CA ALA A 79 -15.18 4.30 7.94
C ALA A 79 -13.78 3.69 7.94
N ALA A 80 -13.09 3.70 9.09
CA ALA A 80 -11.79 3.07 9.23
C ALA A 80 -11.87 1.55 9.10
N GLU A 81 -12.84 0.92 9.74
CA GLU A 81 -13.05 -0.53 9.65
C GLU A 81 -13.40 -0.94 8.22
N GLN A 82 -14.26 -0.19 7.52
CA GLN A 82 -14.60 -0.46 6.14
C GLN A 82 -13.39 -0.29 5.20
N ARG A 83 -12.57 0.75 5.41
CA ARG A 83 -11.32 0.96 4.66
C ARG A 83 -10.35 -0.20 4.87
N ALA A 84 -10.15 -0.63 6.12
CA ALA A 84 -9.32 -1.78 6.47
C ALA A 84 -9.81 -3.07 5.81
N ARG A 85 -11.12 -3.34 5.83
CA ARG A 85 -11.71 -4.48 5.12
C ARG A 85 -11.39 -4.44 3.62
N ARG A 86 -11.54 -3.28 2.96
CA ARG A 86 -11.21 -3.12 1.54
C ARG A 86 -9.72 -3.29 1.25
N LEU A 87 -8.84 -2.82 2.15
CA LEU A 87 -7.39 -3.02 2.03
C LEU A 87 -7.06 -4.52 2.08
N LEU A 88 -7.53 -5.22 3.11
CA LEU A 88 -7.26 -6.64 3.30
C LEU A 88 -7.81 -7.51 2.14
N LEU A 89 -8.97 -7.15 1.58
CA LEU A 89 -9.51 -7.82 0.39
C LEU A 89 -8.64 -7.62 -0.86
N ARG A 90 -7.97 -6.47 -0.99
CA ARG A 90 -7.09 -6.17 -2.14
C ARG A 90 -5.70 -6.77 -1.99
N THR A 91 -5.25 -7.03 -0.76
CA THR A 91 -3.89 -7.51 -0.47
C THR A 91 -3.80 -9.00 -0.17
N GLY A 92 -4.90 -9.63 0.28
CA GLY A 92 -4.98 -11.05 0.59
C GLY A 92 -5.59 -11.91 -0.53
N GLY A 93 -5.70 -11.38 -1.75
CA GLY A 93 -6.11 -12.10 -2.96
C GLY A 93 -4.93 -12.49 -3.83
#